data_AF-A0A951VF52-F1
#
_entry.id   AF-A0A951VF52-F1
#
_cell.length_a   1.000
_cell.length_b   1.000
_cell.length_c   1.000
_cell.angle_alpha   90.00
_cell.angle_beta   90.00
_cell.angle_gamma   90.00
#
_symmetry.space_group_name_H-M   'P 1'
#
loop_
_entity.id
_entity.type
_entity.pdbx_description
1 polymer ?
#
loop_
_entity_poly.entity_id
_entity_poly.type
_entity_poly.pdbx_seq_one_letter_code
_entity_poly.pdbx_strand_id
1 'polypeptide(L)'
;MAGADFSETEEAQRGVIAFLSDPNTHGGHPVAVRSTPTSHVFLAGANAYKLKRARKMPFLDYSTLELRHALCRRELELNRRTAPDIYLDVLPVTEKDGRLHLGGPGAPVEWVLHMRRFADEDLADYAAATRRFRLSHALELADTLAAFHKTLPPCHDKGGAAAFHASLLNVRAAFAMASDADFTAAACELADVLIAIASAKARAIDTRKDQGFVRLCHGDMHLGNIALINDHPVPFDAIEFSEDIACVDTLHDMAFPLMDMVAHDLPLEANGFLNRYLMATRDMDGLSLLPLYLGYRALVRAMATGLVGKLDRGRHYLATARQLMAPRMPWVVAVGGLSGSGKSTVARALALDLTPMPGALMIRSDEVRKRLFGQRPEERLGKDAYAPAVSEQVFTIMRQDATRALGAGWPVILDATHMDPAARQAAEAVAKAAGTPFCGLWLEAPADVLRRRVGGRDKDISDADLAVLERQLAVDVGDIGWPKIAANGPPERVIADAEAAVRFRLGMLQDSPL
;
A
#
# COMPACT_ATOMS: atom_id res chain seq x y z
N MET A 1 23.06 -1.26 -28.30
CA MET A 1 22.14 -1.47 -29.44
C MET A 1 22.10 -0.20 -30.24
N ALA A 2 22.18 -0.31 -31.57
CA ALA A 2 22.18 0.82 -32.50
C ALA A 2 20.92 1.68 -32.32
N GLY A 3 21.09 3.00 -32.40
CA GLY A 3 20.00 3.97 -32.32
C GLY A 3 18.94 3.65 -33.38
N ALA A 4 17.77 3.20 -32.92
CA ALA A 4 16.59 3.23 -33.75
C ALA A 4 16.29 4.70 -34.06
N ASP A 5 16.01 4.99 -35.32
CA ASP A 5 15.59 6.31 -35.77
C ASP A 5 14.26 6.65 -35.08
N PHE A 6 14.36 7.38 -33.96
CA PHE A 6 13.22 7.77 -33.14
C PHE A 6 12.37 8.88 -33.80
N SER A 7 12.77 9.38 -34.98
CA SER A 7 12.15 10.56 -35.63
C SER A 7 11.09 10.23 -36.69
N GLU A 8 11.26 9.15 -37.47
CA GLU A 8 10.34 8.79 -38.56
C GLU A 8 8.95 8.32 -38.08
N THR A 9 8.86 7.72 -36.90
CA THR A 9 7.59 7.14 -36.39
C THR A 9 6.66 8.19 -35.77
N GLU A 10 7.19 9.29 -35.24
CA GLU A 10 6.36 10.45 -34.85
C GLU A 10 5.82 11.21 -36.07
N GLU A 11 6.50 11.14 -37.21
CA GLU A 11 6.05 11.76 -38.46
C GLU A 11 4.72 11.17 -38.94
N ALA A 12 4.54 9.85 -38.82
CA ALA A 12 3.30 9.17 -39.18
C ALA A 12 2.08 9.59 -38.34
N GLN A 13 2.30 10.00 -37.08
CA GLN A 13 1.23 10.50 -36.19
C GLN A 13 1.14 12.03 -36.14
N ARG A 14 2.00 12.77 -36.85
CA ARG A 14 2.10 14.23 -36.76
C ARG A 14 0.78 14.94 -37.03
N GLY A 15 0.04 14.51 -38.06
CA GLY A 15 -1.27 15.07 -38.40
C GLY A 15 -2.31 14.86 -37.29
N VAL A 16 -2.34 13.66 -36.70
CA VAL A 16 -3.24 13.32 -35.58
C VAL A 16 -2.86 14.08 -34.31
N ILE A 17 -1.56 14.19 -34.01
CA ILE A 17 -1.06 14.95 -32.85
C ILE A 17 -1.43 16.43 -32.99
N ALA A 18 -1.24 17.03 -34.16
CA ALA A 18 -1.64 18.42 -34.43
C ALA A 18 -3.15 18.61 -34.27
N PHE A 19 -3.95 17.70 -34.83
CA PHE A 19 -5.41 17.71 -34.70
C PHE A 19 -5.86 17.62 -33.24
N LEU A 20 -5.32 16.68 -32.45
CA LEU A 20 -5.65 16.54 -31.03
C LEU A 20 -5.11 17.69 -30.16
N SER A 21 -4.11 18.42 -30.63
CA SER A 21 -3.59 19.62 -29.94
C SER A 21 -4.38 20.89 -30.23
N ASP A 22 -5.20 20.90 -31.28
CA ASP A 22 -6.02 22.07 -31.65
C ASP A 22 -7.22 22.23 -30.70
N PRO A 23 -7.37 23.37 -30.01
CA PRO A 23 -8.56 23.67 -29.21
C PRO A 23 -9.89 23.48 -29.95
N ASN A 24 -9.95 23.71 -31.27
CA ASN A 24 -11.17 23.56 -32.06
C ASN A 24 -11.68 22.12 -32.09
N THR A 25 -10.78 21.13 -32.03
CA THR A 25 -11.13 19.70 -31.89
C THR A 25 -11.92 19.44 -30.62
N HIS A 26 -11.72 20.27 -29.60
CA HIS A 26 -12.29 20.11 -28.25
C HIS A 26 -13.27 21.25 -27.91
N GLY A 27 -13.97 21.80 -28.89
CA GLY A 27 -14.97 22.85 -28.66
C GLY A 27 -14.41 24.18 -28.16
N GLY A 28 -13.15 24.47 -28.47
CA GLY A 28 -12.44 25.71 -28.10
C GLY A 28 -11.73 25.65 -26.75
N HIS A 29 -11.73 24.51 -26.05
CA HIS A 29 -11.00 24.37 -24.79
C HIS A 29 -9.48 24.35 -25.03
N PRO A 30 -8.67 25.11 -24.24
CA PRO A 30 -7.21 25.02 -24.31
C PRO A 30 -6.72 23.59 -24.06
N VAL A 31 -5.73 23.17 -24.85
CA VAL A 31 -5.15 21.82 -24.78
C VAL A 31 -3.77 21.87 -24.13
N ALA A 32 -3.60 21.14 -23.04
CA ALA A 32 -2.27 20.86 -22.48
C ALA A 32 -1.85 19.44 -22.87
N VAL A 33 -0.62 19.28 -23.36
CA VAL A 33 -0.09 17.96 -23.75
C VAL A 33 0.86 17.45 -22.67
N ARG A 34 0.67 16.21 -22.25
CA ARG A 34 1.61 15.46 -21.41
C ARG A 34 2.15 14.30 -22.22
N SER A 35 3.47 14.10 -22.16
CA SER A 35 4.14 13.07 -22.93
C SER A 35 4.81 12.10 -21.97
N THR A 36 4.43 10.83 -22.05
CA THR A 36 5.20 9.74 -21.45
C THR A 36 6.11 9.17 -22.53
N PRO A 37 7.01 8.21 -22.20
CA PRO A 37 7.65 7.45 -23.23
C PRO A 37 6.59 6.87 -24.17
N THR A 38 5.59 6.14 -23.69
CA THR A 38 4.73 5.30 -24.54
C THR A 38 3.53 6.01 -25.17
N SER A 39 3.15 7.18 -24.67
CA SER A 39 1.90 7.85 -25.06
C SER A 39 2.02 9.38 -25.03
N HIS A 40 1.09 10.04 -25.71
CA HIS A 40 0.75 11.45 -25.51
C HIS A 40 -0.65 11.54 -24.88
N VAL A 41 -0.85 12.44 -23.92
CA VAL A 41 -2.14 12.69 -23.27
C VAL A 41 -2.52 14.14 -23.52
N PHE A 42 -3.63 14.35 -24.20
CA PHE A 42 -4.18 15.68 -24.54
C PHE A 42 -5.27 16.04 -23.53
N LEU A 43 -5.02 17.06 -22.71
CA LEU A 43 -5.91 17.50 -21.63
C LEU A 43 -6.71 18.72 -22.10
N ALA A 44 -8.03 18.57 -22.29
CA ALA A 44 -8.90 19.60 -22.84
C ALA A 44 -10.24 19.68 -22.08
N GLY A 45 -10.50 20.80 -21.40
CA GLY A 45 -11.68 20.96 -20.55
C GLY A 45 -11.74 19.86 -19.47
N ALA A 46 -12.87 19.14 -19.40
CA ALA A 46 -13.08 18.00 -18.50
C ALA A 46 -12.55 16.65 -19.05
N ASN A 47 -11.97 16.64 -20.25
CA ASN A 47 -11.57 15.43 -20.95
C ASN A 47 -10.05 15.30 -21.05
N ALA A 48 -9.58 14.05 -21.09
CA ALA A 48 -8.23 13.66 -21.44
C ALA A 48 -8.29 12.62 -22.55
N TYR A 49 -7.39 12.70 -23.53
CA TYR A 49 -7.29 11.74 -24.63
C TYR A 49 -5.89 11.17 -24.67
N LYS A 50 -5.72 9.88 -24.38
CA LYS A 50 -4.42 9.19 -24.40
C LYS A 50 -4.24 8.51 -25.76
N LEU A 51 -3.25 9.01 -26.51
CA LEU A 51 -2.79 8.47 -27.79
C LEU A 51 -1.53 7.63 -27.55
N LYS A 52 -1.57 6.35 -27.94
CA LYS A 52 -0.38 5.47 -27.90
C LYS A 52 0.56 5.85 -29.04
N ARG A 53 1.85 6.00 -28.75
CA ARG A 53 2.86 6.33 -29.78
C ARG A 53 3.07 5.14 -30.71
N ALA A 54 3.11 5.37 -32.02
CA ALA A 54 3.30 4.35 -33.04
C ALA A 54 4.74 3.82 -33.05
N ARG A 55 5.06 2.88 -32.14
CA ARG A 55 6.43 2.40 -31.96
C ARG A 55 6.52 0.99 -31.40
N LYS A 56 7.67 0.36 -31.57
CA LYS A 56 7.99 -0.95 -31.02
C LYS A 56 9.18 -0.85 -30.05
N MET A 57 9.02 -1.41 -28.86
CA MET A 57 10.02 -1.55 -27.80
C MET A 57 10.13 -3.03 -27.40
N PRO A 58 11.19 -3.46 -26.71
CA PRO A 58 11.39 -4.89 -26.36
C PRO A 58 10.24 -5.54 -25.60
N PHE A 59 9.46 -4.76 -24.84
CA PHE A 59 8.34 -5.21 -24.00
C PHE A 59 6.98 -4.63 -24.44
N LEU A 60 6.93 -3.89 -25.56
CA LEU A 60 5.74 -3.17 -26.00
C LEU A 60 5.68 -3.03 -27.51
N ASP A 61 4.59 -3.45 -28.15
CA ASP A 61 4.40 -3.27 -29.59
C ASP A 61 3.15 -2.44 -29.89
N TYR A 62 3.36 -1.19 -30.28
CA TYR A 62 2.36 -0.24 -30.76
C TYR A 62 2.53 0.07 -32.26
N SER A 63 3.26 -0.76 -33.00
CA SER A 63 3.69 -0.46 -34.37
C SER A 63 2.53 -0.34 -35.36
N THR A 64 1.44 -1.10 -35.18
CA THR A 64 0.27 -1.05 -36.07
C THR A 64 -0.95 -0.41 -35.42
N LEU A 65 -1.86 0.09 -36.25
CA LEU A 65 -3.12 0.69 -35.81
C LEU A 65 -3.99 -0.31 -35.02
N GLU A 66 -4.03 -1.57 -35.45
CA GLU A 66 -4.79 -2.65 -34.82
C GLU A 66 -4.25 -2.97 -33.43
N LEU A 67 -2.92 -2.99 -33.26
CA LEU A 67 -2.27 -3.21 -31.96
C LEU A 67 -2.60 -2.06 -31.00
N ARG A 68 -2.54 -0.81 -31.47
CA ARG A 68 -2.91 0.36 -30.66
C ARG A 68 -4.38 0.32 -30.26
N HIS A 69 -5.28 -0.05 -31.17
CA HIS A 69 -6.70 -0.22 -30.86
C HIS A 69 -6.92 -1.29 -29.78
N ALA A 70 -6.33 -2.48 -29.95
CA ALA A 70 -6.45 -3.58 -29.01
C ALA A 70 -5.94 -3.19 -27.61
N LEU A 71 -4.80 -2.49 -27.54
CA LEU A 71 -4.21 -2.06 -26.27
C LEU A 71 -4.99 -0.91 -25.62
N CYS A 72 -5.59 0.02 -26.39
CA CYS A 72 -6.52 1.01 -25.83
C CYS A 72 -7.74 0.33 -25.20
N ARG A 73 -8.31 -0.68 -25.86
CA ARG A 73 -9.44 -1.46 -25.31
C ARG A 73 -9.04 -2.23 -24.06
N ARG A 74 -7.85 -2.83 -24.06
CA ARG A 74 -7.31 -3.55 -22.90
C ARG A 74 -7.09 -2.60 -21.71
N GLU A 75 -6.53 -1.42 -21.96
CA GLU A 75 -6.35 -0.39 -20.93
C GLU A 75 -7.69 0.07 -20.34
N LEU A 76 -8.70 0.32 -21.18
CA LEU A 76 -10.06 0.64 -20.76
C LEU A 76 -10.66 -0.46 -19.87
N GLU A 77 -10.55 -1.72 -20.30
CA GLU A 77 -11.06 -2.87 -19.55
C GLU A 77 -10.40 -2.99 -18.17
N LEU A 78 -9.07 -2.95 -18.12
CA LEU A 78 -8.31 -3.16 -16.89
C LEU A 78 -8.51 -2.03 -15.89
N ASN A 79 -8.56 -0.78 -16.36
CA ASN A 79 -8.64 0.36 -15.46
C ASN A 79 -10.05 0.69 -14.99
N ARG A 80 -11.10 0.29 -15.72
CA ARG A 80 -12.49 0.39 -15.23
C ARG A 80 -12.75 -0.46 -13.98
N ARG A 81 -11.90 -1.44 -13.67
CA ARG A 81 -11.98 -2.25 -12.43
C ARG A 81 -11.83 -1.40 -11.17
N THR A 82 -11.05 -0.31 -11.23
CA THR A 82 -10.76 0.57 -10.08
C THR A 82 -11.13 2.03 -10.34
N ALA A 83 -11.17 2.47 -11.59
CA ALA A 83 -11.41 3.86 -11.98
C ALA A 83 -12.46 4.02 -13.10
N PRO A 84 -13.69 3.48 -12.94
CA PRO A 84 -14.71 3.52 -13.99
C PRO A 84 -15.12 4.94 -14.41
N ASP A 85 -15.05 5.92 -13.50
CA ASP A 85 -15.39 7.32 -13.79
C ASP A 85 -14.26 8.09 -14.50
N ILE A 86 -13.04 7.55 -14.48
CA ILE A 86 -11.88 8.09 -15.21
C ILE A 86 -11.84 7.52 -16.62
N TYR A 87 -12.09 6.22 -16.84
CA TYR A 87 -11.93 5.58 -18.15
C TYR A 87 -13.26 5.45 -18.90
N LEU A 88 -13.49 6.34 -19.86
CA LEU A 88 -14.81 6.60 -20.45
C LEU A 88 -15.07 5.80 -21.73
N ASP A 89 -14.16 5.81 -22.71
CA ASP A 89 -14.35 5.08 -23.98
C ASP A 89 -13.04 4.95 -24.78
N VAL A 90 -13.06 4.18 -25.86
CA VAL A 90 -12.03 4.21 -26.92
C VAL A 90 -12.63 4.82 -28.17
N LEU A 91 -12.10 5.97 -28.58
CA LEU A 91 -12.60 6.74 -29.73
C LEU A 91 -11.66 6.62 -30.92
N PRO A 92 -12.18 6.48 -32.15
CA PRO A 92 -11.36 6.59 -33.35
C PRO A 92 -11.07 8.06 -33.64
N VAL A 93 -9.87 8.34 -34.14
CA VAL A 93 -9.63 9.50 -34.98
C VAL A 93 -9.82 9.03 -36.42
N THR A 94 -10.81 9.59 -37.11
CA THR A 94 -11.16 9.19 -38.47
C THR A 94 -10.76 10.25 -39.47
N GLU A 95 -10.51 9.83 -40.71
CA GLU A 95 -10.32 10.74 -41.84
C GLU A 95 -11.47 10.60 -42.84
N LYS A 96 -12.04 11.75 -43.24
CA LYS A 96 -13.04 11.84 -44.31
C LYS A 96 -12.81 13.13 -45.10
N ASP A 97 -12.75 13.03 -46.43
CA ASP A 97 -12.58 14.17 -47.33
C ASP A 97 -11.35 15.05 -46.98
N GLY A 98 -10.25 14.41 -46.55
CA GLY A 98 -9.01 15.08 -46.13
C GLY A 98 -9.10 15.83 -44.80
N ARG A 99 -10.16 15.61 -44.00
CA ARG A 99 -10.35 16.21 -42.68
C ARG A 99 -10.39 15.13 -41.60
N LEU A 100 -9.73 15.43 -40.48
CA LEU A 100 -9.73 14.58 -39.29
C LEU A 100 -10.94 14.88 -38.40
N HIS A 101 -11.48 13.83 -37.79
CA HIS A 101 -12.58 13.90 -36.84
C HIS A 101 -12.29 13.02 -35.63
N LEU A 102 -12.72 13.44 -34.44
CA LEU A 102 -12.69 12.64 -33.22
C LEU A 102 -14.06 11.99 -33.01
N GLY A 103 -14.13 10.65 -33.08
CA GLY A 103 -15.39 9.91 -32.99
C GLY A 103 -16.37 10.17 -34.14
N GLY A 104 -15.88 10.70 -35.27
CA GLY A 104 -16.70 11.11 -36.41
C GLY A 104 -16.80 10.06 -37.53
N PRO A 105 -17.39 10.43 -38.68
CA PRO A 105 -17.47 9.55 -39.84
C PRO A 105 -16.09 9.40 -40.52
N GLY A 106 -15.90 8.31 -41.28
CA GLY A 106 -14.67 8.05 -42.04
C GLY A 106 -13.94 6.79 -41.61
N ALA A 107 -12.80 6.52 -42.24
CA ALA A 107 -11.95 5.39 -41.86
C ALA A 107 -11.10 5.77 -40.64
N PRO A 108 -10.98 4.93 -39.60
CA PRO A 108 -10.06 5.17 -38.50
C PRO A 108 -8.62 5.23 -39.00
N VAL A 109 -7.93 6.32 -38.68
CA VAL A 109 -6.48 6.50 -38.90
C VAL A 109 -5.69 6.41 -37.61
N GLU A 110 -6.37 6.55 -36.45
CA GLU A 110 -5.78 6.35 -35.13
C GLU A 110 -6.86 6.03 -34.07
N TRP A 111 -6.45 5.56 -32.89
CA TRP A 111 -7.32 5.34 -31.74
C TRP A 111 -6.80 6.09 -30.51
N VAL A 112 -7.72 6.68 -29.76
CA VAL A 112 -7.42 7.33 -28.48
C VAL A 112 -8.28 6.76 -27.37
N LEU A 113 -7.69 6.64 -26.19
CA LEU A 113 -8.42 6.33 -24.97
C LEU A 113 -8.98 7.63 -24.39
N HIS A 114 -10.31 7.74 -24.34
CA HIS A 114 -11.03 8.89 -23.81
C HIS A 114 -11.25 8.71 -22.31
N MET A 115 -10.78 9.69 -21.55
CA MET A 115 -10.74 9.69 -20.11
C MET A 115 -11.34 10.98 -19.55
N ARG A 116 -11.84 10.93 -18.32
CA ARG A 116 -12.15 12.12 -17.52
C ARG A 116 -10.84 12.68 -16.98
N ARG A 117 -10.62 13.97 -17.20
CA ARG A 117 -9.49 14.70 -16.64
C ARG A 117 -9.72 14.99 -15.15
N PHE A 118 -8.65 14.91 -14.37
CA PHE A 118 -8.55 15.44 -13.00
C PHE A 118 -7.34 16.37 -12.89
N ALA A 119 -7.19 17.08 -11.78
CA ALA A 119 -6.11 18.04 -11.61
C ALA A 119 -4.80 17.33 -11.24
N ASP A 120 -3.65 17.85 -11.65
CA ASP A 120 -2.34 17.27 -11.26
C ASP A 120 -2.20 17.28 -9.72
N GLU A 121 -2.85 18.24 -9.05
CA GLU A 121 -2.90 18.39 -7.60
C GLU A 121 -3.72 17.30 -6.86
N ASP A 122 -4.55 16.57 -7.60
CA ASP A 122 -5.35 15.46 -7.09
C ASP A 122 -4.54 14.15 -7.04
N LEU A 123 -3.38 14.08 -7.69
CA LEU A 123 -2.50 12.89 -7.59
C LEU A 123 -2.07 12.65 -6.14
N ALA A 124 -2.13 11.41 -5.67
CA ALA A 124 -1.73 11.05 -4.31
C ALA A 124 -0.24 11.31 -4.06
N ASP A 125 0.65 11.21 -5.07
CA ASP A 125 2.06 11.62 -4.97
C ASP A 125 2.21 13.10 -4.63
N TYR A 126 1.40 13.96 -5.27
CA TYR A 126 1.42 15.39 -5.02
C TYR A 126 0.73 15.73 -3.69
N ALA A 127 -0.37 15.05 -3.34
CA ALA A 127 -1.00 15.16 -2.03
C ALA A 127 -0.06 14.73 -0.90
N ALA A 128 0.74 13.67 -1.09
CA ALA A 128 1.73 13.21 -0.13
C ALA A 128 2.84 14.25 0.06
N ALA A 129 3.43 14.73 -1.04
CA ALA A 129 4.46 15.77 -1.02
C ALA A 129 3.99 17.09 -0.37
N THR A 130 2.69 17.40 -0.47
CA THR A 130 2.08 18.61 0.11
C THR A 130 1.36 18.37 1.44
N ARG A 131 1.55 17.20 2.08
CA ARG A 131 0.96 16.82 3.38
C ARG A 131 -0.59 16.87 3.40
N ARG A 132 -1.23 16.70 2.24
CA ARG A 132 -2.69 16.58 2.06
C ARG A 132 -3.17 15.13 1.98
N PHE A 133 -2.27 14.16 1.77
CA PHE A 133 -2.60 12.75 1.87
C PHE A 133 -2.74 12.36 3.34
N ARG A 134 -3.95 12.02 3.77
CA ARG A 134 -4.31 11.79 5.18
C ARG A 134 -4.40 10.30 5.47
N LEU A 135 -4.30 9.93 6.75
CA LEU A 135 -4.60 8.58 7.23
C LEU A 135 -5.93 8.02 6.69
N SER A 136 -6.99 8.84 6.59
CA SER A 136 -8.27 8.38 6.02
C SER A 136 -8.14 7.87 4.59
N HIS A 137 -7.36 8.53 3.74
CA HIS A 137 -7.10 8.08 2.36
C HIS A 137 -6.31 6.76 2.37
N ALA A 138 -5.31 6.64 3.25
CA ALA A 138 -4.54 5.41 3.38
C ALA A 138 -5.42 4.22 3.81
N LEU A 139 -6.32 4.41 4.78
CA LEU A 139 -7.24 3.37 5.24
C LEU A 139 -8.26 2.98 4.16
N GLU A 140 -8.83 3.96 3.45
CA GLU A 140 -9.76 3.70 2.36
C GLU A 140 -9.09 2.98 1.18
N LEU A 141 -7.88 3.40 0.81
CA LEU A 141 -7.08 2.74 -0.21
C LEU A 141 -6.82 1.28 0.18
N ALA A 142 -6.44 0.99 1.42
CA ALA A 142 -6.22 -0.38 1.89
C ALA A 142 -7.47 -1.26 1.76
N ASP A 143 -8.66 -0.75 2.10
CA ASP A 143 -9.93 -1.47 1.93
C ASP A 143 -10.24 -1.72 0.45
N THR A 144 -10.06 -0.70 -0.40
CA THR A 144 -10.25 -0.79 -1.85
C THR A 144 -9.34 -1.85 -2.46
N LEU A 145 -8.05 -1.89 -2.09
CA LEU A 145 -7.11 -2.89 -2.59
C LEU A 145 -7.44 -4.29 -2.10
N ALA A 146 -7.76 -4.44 -0.81
CA ALA A 146 -8.10 -5.75 -0.26
C ALA A 146 -9.34 -6.34 -0.95
N ALA A 147 -10.36 -5.50 -1.22
CA ALA A 147 -11.54 -5.88 -1.99
C ALA A 147 -11.17 -6.21 -3.44
N PHE A 148 -10.45 -5.31 -4.12
CA PHE A 148 -10.01 -5.49 -5.51
C PHE A 148 -9.25 -6.80 -5.68
N HIS A 149 -8.18 -7.02 -4.91
CA HIS A 149 -7.39 -8.24 -4.95
C HIS A 149 -8.24 -9.48 -4.77
N LYS A 150 -9.16 -9.50 -3.80
CA LYS A 150 -10.05 -10.63 -3.52
C LYS A 150 -10.94 -11.00 -4.73
N THR A 151 -11.37 -10.02 -5.53
CA THR A 151 -12.23 -10.25 -6.71
C THR A 151 -11.48 -10.81 -7.92
N LEU A 152 -10.16 -10.64 -7.98
CA LEU A 152 -9.37 -11.09 -9.14
C LEU A 152 -9.19 -12.61 -9.14
N PRO A 153 -9.26 -13.27 -10.32
CA PRO A 153 -8.92 -14.68 -10.42
C PRO A 153 -7.42 -14.91 -10.20
N PRO A 154 -7.02 -16.07 -9.62
CA PRO A 154 -5.63 -16.50 -9.58
C PRO A 154 -5.03 -16.69 -10.98
N CYS A 155 -3.74 -16.36 -11.12
CA CYS A 155 -2.93 -16.67 -12.29
C CYS A 155 -1.96 -17.80 -11.93
N HIS A 156 -2.09 -18.95 -12.59
CA HIS A 156 -1.27 -20.14 -12.30
C HIS A 156 -0.13 -20.36 -13.30
N ASP A 157 -0.27 -19.81 -14.51
CA ASP A 157 0.66 -19.92 -15.64
C ASP A 157 1.70 -18.79 -15.70
N LYS A 158 1.47 -17.70 -14.97
CA LYS A 158 2.34 -16.51 -14.88
C LYS A 158 2.78 -16.22 -13.44
N GLY A 159 3.72 -15.29 -13.29
CA GLY A 159 4.24 -14.87 -12.00
C GLY A 159 5.14 -15.91 -11.32
N GLY A 160 5.16 -15.90 -9.99
CA GLY A 160 6.04 -16.76 -9.19
C GLY A 160 7.51 -16.32 -9.20
N ALA A 161 8.38 -17.17 -8.67
CA ALA A 161 9.79 -16.84 -8.45
C ALA A 161 10.54 -16.54 -9.75
N ALA A 162 10.29 -17.32 -10.80
CA ALA A 162 10.95 -17.15 -12.11
C ALA A 162 10.63 -15.79 -12.75
N ALA A 163 9.34 -15.40 -12.79
CA ALA A 163 8.92 -14.11 -13.34
C ALA A 163 9.43 -12.93 -12.51
N PHE A 164 9.41 -13.06 -11.17
CA PHE A 164 9.94 -12.04 -10.28
C PHE A 164 11.46 -11.86 -10.45
N HIS A 165 12.21 -12.96 -10.58
CA HIS A 165 13.64 -12.93 -10.85
C HIS A 165 13.95 -12.28 -12.22
N ALA A 166 13.21 -12.64 -13.27
CA ALA A 166 13.35 -12.00 -14.58
C ALA A 166 13.09 -10.48 -14.51
N SER A 167 12.09 -10.06 -13.73
CA SER A 167 11.77 -8.64 -13.51
C SER A 167 12.91 -7.89 -12.79
N LEU A 168 13.54 -8.52 -11.81
CA LEU A 168 14.73 -7.98 -11.14
C LEU A 168 15.92 -7.80 -12.11
N LEU A 169 16.18 -8.81 -12.95
CA LEU A 169 17.24 -8.72 -13.97
C LEU A 169 16.98 -7.59 -14.98
N ASN A 170 15.73 -7.41 -15.40
CA ASN A 170 15.35 -6.32 -16.29
C ASN A 170 15.58 -4.94 -15.65
N VAL A 171 15.16 -4.77 -14.39
CA VAL A 171 15.38 -3.52 -13.64
C VAL A 171 16.87 -3.24 -13.46
N ARG A 172 17.66 -4.26 -13.09
CA ARG A 172 19.11 -4.16 -12.97
C ARG A 172 19.75 -3.74 -14.30
N ALA A 173 19.38 -4.37 -15.41
CA ALA A 173 19.92 -4.05 -16.73
C ALA A 173 19.57 -2.62 -17.17
N ALA A 174 18.39 -2.11 -16.80
CA ALA A 174 17.95 -0.75 -17.16
C ALA A 174 18.82 0.34 -16.54
N PHE A 175 19.48 0.10 -15.39
CA PHE A 175 20.40 1.07 -14.80
C PHE A 175 21.64 1.35 -15.65
N ALA A 176 22.01 0.46 -16.59
CA ALA A 176 23.09 0.72 -17.53
C ALA A 176 22.80 1.93 -18.47
N MET A 177 21.54 2.39 -18.52
CA MET A 177 21.14 3.57 -19.27
C MET A 177 21.21 4.88 -18.46
N ALA A 178 21.45 4.81 -17.14
CA ALA A 178 21.63 6.00 -16.32
C ALA A 178 23.00 6.64 -16.59
N SER A 179 23.06 7.97 -16.54
CA SER A 179 24.27 8.74 -16.88
C SER A 179 25.29 8.86 -15.74
N ASP A 180 24.90 8.57 -14.49
CA ASP A 180 25.71 8.74 -13.29
C ASP A 180 26.26 7.39 -12.81
N ALA A 181 27.59 7.26 -12.80
CA ALA A 181 28.27 5.99 -12.52
C ALA A 181 28.07 5.53 -11.07
N ASP A 182 28.12 6.44 -10.10
CA ASP A 182 27.99 6.12 -8.68
C ASP A 182 26.56 5.69 -8.33
N PHE A 183 25.56 6.39 -8.88
CA PHE A 183 24.16 5.99 -8.79
C PHE A 183 23.93 4.60 -9.38
N THR A 184 24.48 4.36 -10.56
CA THR A 184 24.37 3.07 -11.26
C THR A 184 25.01 1.94 -10.45
N ALA A 185 26.20 2.15 -9.91
CA ALA A 185 26.89 1.17 -9.07
C ALA A 185 26.07 0.83 -7.82
N ALA A 186 25.58 1.85 -7.10
CA ALA A 186 24.77 1.66 -5.89
C ALA A 186 23.43 0.97 -6.18
N ALA A 187 22.82 1.24 -7.34
CA ALA A 187 21.59 0.59 -7.76
C ALA A 187 21.80 -0.87 -8.15
N CYS A 188 22.87 -1.18 -8.90
CA CYS A 188 23.23 -2.54 -9.27
C CYS A 188 23.57 -3.40 -8.05
N GLU A 189 24.30 -2.86 -7.07
CA GLU A 189 24.60 -3.54 -5.81
C GLU A 189 23.31 -3.93 -5.08
N LEU A 190 22.37 -2.99 -4.93
CA LEU A 190 21.08 -3.25 -4.31
C LEU A 190 20.26 -4.29 -5.09
N ALA A 191 20.27 -4.21 -6.43
CA ALA A 191 19.61 -5.19 -7.28
C ALA A 191 20.19 -6.59 -7.09
N ASP A 192 21.52 -6.73 -6.99
CA ASP A 192 22.19 -8.01 -6.76
C ASP A 192 21.82 -8.60 -5.38
N VAL A 193 21.71 -7.76 -4.34
CA VAL A 193 21.20 -8.19 -3.03
C VAL A 193 19.75 -8.67 -3.12
N LEU A 194 18.87 -7.93 -3.80
CA LEU A 194 17.47 -8.34 -4.00
C LEU A 194 17.35 -9.64 -4.79
N ILE A 195 18.18 -9.84 -5.81
CA ILE A 195 18.26 -11.08 -6.59
C ILE A 195 18.64 -12.25 -5.69
N ALA A 196 19.67 -12.09 -4.84
CA ALA A 196 20.08 -13.13 -3.90
C ALA A 196 18.96 -13.48 -2.90
N ILE A 197 18.29 -12.48 -2.32
CA ILE A 197 17.15 -12.68 -1.40
C ILE A 197 15.98 -13.36 -2.13
N ALA A 198 15.61 -12.92 -3.32
CA ALA A 198 14.55 -13.51 -4.13
C ALA A 198 14.84 -14.99 -4.43
N SER A 199 16.10 -15.32 -4.72
CA SER A 199 16.54 -16.69 -4.98
C SER A 199 16.43 -17.56 -3.72
N ALA A 200 16.86 -17.04 -2.55
CA ALA A 200 16.69 -17.72 -1.26
C ALA A 200 15.22 -17.89 -0.85
N LYS A 201 14.33 -17.01 -1.33
CA LYS A 201 12.89 -17.01 -1.04
C LYS A 201 12.04 -17.63 -2.16
N ALA A 202 12.64 -18.18 -3.21
CA ALA A 202 11.93 -18.67 -4.40
C ALA A 202 10.77 -19.61 -4.06
N ARG A 203 11.00 -20.60 -3.18
CA ARG A 203 9.95 -21.52 -2.73
C ARG A 203 8.77 -20.82 -2.05
N ALA A 204 9.03 -19.79 -1.24
CA ALA A 204 7.97 -19.04 -0.56
C ALA A 204 7.16 -18.22 -1.57
N ILE A 205 7.81 -17.63 -2.57
CA ILE A 205 7.14 -16.92 -3.68
C ILE A 205 6.26 -17.89 -4.48
N ASP A 206 6.78 -19.06 -4.85
CA ASP A 206 6.01 -20.06 -5.62
C ASP A 206 4.87 -20.67 -4.79
N THR A 207 5.07 -20.90 -3.48
CA THR A 207 4.00 -21.35 -2.59
C THR A 207 2.82 -20.38 -2.61
N ARG A 208 3.09 -19.08 -2.65
CA ARG A 208 2.02 -18.06 -2.74
C ARG A 208 1.31 -18.07 -4.09
N LYS A 209 2.04 -18.31 -5.19
CA LYS A 209 1.43 -18.55 -6.50
C LYS A 209 0.48 -19.75 -6.45
N ASP A 210 0.92 -20.87 -5.88
CA ASP A 210 0.13 -22.11 -5.77
C ASP A 210 -1.12 -21.91 -4.88
N GLN A 211 -1.02 -21.05 -3.87
CA GLN A 211 -2.13 -20.64 -3.00
C GLN A 211 -3.07 -19.58 -3.62
N GLY A 212 -2.79 -19.13 -4.85
CA GLY A 212 -3.64 -18.19 -5.59
C GLY A 212 -3.50 -16.72 -5.17
N PHE A 213 -2.36 -16.34 -4.60
CA PHE A 213 -2.02 -14.93 -4.32
C PHE A 213 -1.45 -14.19 -5.53
N VAL A 214 -0.96 -14.89 -6.56
CA VAL A 214 -0.56 -14.28 -7.83
C VAL A 214 -1.81 -14.06 -8.68
N ARG A 215 -2.05 -12.81 -9.09
CA ARG A 215 -3.25 -12.39 -9.83
C ARG A 215 -2.87 -11.29 -10.82
N LEU A 216 -3.71 -11.05 -11.83
CA LEU A 216 -3.57 -9.90 -12.73
C LEU A 216 -3.97 -8.60 -12.02
N CYS A 217 -3.07 -8.11 -11.18
CA CYS A 217 -3.27 -6.97 -10.28
C CYS A 217 -3.18 -5.64 -11.06
N HIS A 218 -2.80 -4.54 -10.37
CA HIS A 218 -2.52 -3.27 -11.03
C HIS A 218 -1.15 -3.25 -11.70
N GLY A 219 -0.14 -3.86 -11.07
CA GLY A 219 1.22 -3.99 -11.59
C GLY A 219 2.11 -2.76 -11.33
N ASP A 220 1.54 -1.55 -11.32
CA ASP A 220 2.26 -0.28 -11.14
C ASP A 220 1.57 0.70 -10.15
N MET A 221 1.10 0.22 -9.00
CA MET A 221 0.25 1.02 -8.08
C MET A 221 1.03 2.00 -7.17
N HIS A 222 1.96 2.78 -7.72
CA HIS A 222 2.65 3.81 -6.94
C HIS A 222 1.74 5.03 -6.67
N LEU A 223 2.08 5.93 -5.74
CA LEU A 223 1.21 7.07 -5.39
C LEU A 223 0.95 8.04 -6.57
N GLY A 224 1.83 8.04 -7.58
CA GLY A 224 1.59 8.77 -8.84
C GLY A 224 0.51 8.18 -9.76
N ASN A 225 0.05 6.96 -9.47
CA ASN A 225 -0.97 6.21 -10.21
C ASN A 225 -2.22 6.01 -9.32
N ILE A 226 -2.42 6.94 -8.38
CA ILE A 226 -3.61 7.03 -7.53
C ILE A 226 -4.05 8.50 -7.56
N ALA A 227 -5.32 8.76 -7.86
CA ALA A 227 -5.91 10.10 -7.85
C ALA A 227 -6.93 10.24 -6.71
N LEU A 228 -6.99 11.40 -6.06
CA LEU A 228 -7.98 11.74 -5.04
C LEU A 228 -9.22 12.34 -5.71
N ILE A 229 -10.09 11.48 -6.23
CA ILE A 229 -11.32 11.91 -6.92
C ILE A 229 -12.42 12.12 -5.89
N ASN A 230 -12.88 13.36 -5.74
CA ASN A 230 -13.82 13.74 -4.67
C ASN A 230 -13.32 13.35 -3.27
N ASP A 231 -12.01 13.52 -3.01
CA ASP A 231 -11.31 13.10 -1.77
C ASP A 231 -11.21 11.57 -1.56
N HIS A 232 -11.60 10.75 -2.55
CA HIS A 232 -11.47 9.30 -2.51
C HIS A 232 -10.24 8.82 -3.32
N PRO A 233 -9.40 7.93 -2.79
CA PRO A 233 -8.24 7.40 -3.51
C PRO A 233 -8.65 6.37 -4.56
N VAL A 234 -8.40 6.70 -5.83
CA VAL A 234 -8.76 5.91 -7.02
C VAL A 234 -7.50 5.49 -7.77
N PRO A 235 -7.10 4.20 -7.71
CA PRO A 235 -6.01 3.67 -8.53
C PRO A 235 -6.33 3.70 -10.02
N PHE A 236 -5.40 4.18 -10.83
CA PHE A 236 -5.52 4.32 -12.29
C PHE A 236 -4.19 4.03 -12.98
N ASP A 237 -4.21 3.82 -14.30
CA ASP A 237 -3.03 3.49 -15.13
C ASP A 237 -2.38 2.13 -14.78
N ALA A 238 -3.21 1.11 -14.55
CA ALA A 238 -2.79 -0.28 -14.44
C ALA A 238 -2.13 -0.77 -15.74
N ILE A 239 -1.08 -1.58 -15.61
CA ILE A 239 -0.30 -2.09 -16.75
C ILE A 239 -1.19 -2.91 -17.69
N GLU A 240 -1.32 -2.45 -18.93
CA GLU A 240 -2.16 -3.06 -19.97
C GLU A 240 -1.39 -3.93 -20.97
N PHE A 241 -0.07 -3.77 -21.02
CA PHE A 241 0.74 -4.26 -22.14
C PHE A 241 1.58 -5.50 -21.85
N SER A 242 1.74 -5.88 -20.59
CA SER A 242 2.50 -7.07 -20.23
C SER A 242 1.92 -7.73 -18.99
N GLU A 243 1.30 -8.88 -19.20
CA GLU A 243 0.84 -9.72 -18.09
C GLU A 243 2.01 -10.35 -17.33
N ASP A 244 3.18 -10.48 -17.94
CA ASP A 244 4.36 -11.04 -17.25
C ASP A 244 4.84 -10.14 -16.10
N ILE A 245 4.57 -8.84 -16.18
CA ILE A 245 4.86 -7.86 -15.12
C ILE A 245 3.62 -7.49 -14.29
N ALA A 246 2.40 -7.69 -14.81
CA ALA A 246 1.15 -7.38 -14.11
C ALA A 246 0.55 -8.56 -13.33
N CYS A 247 0.88 -9.81 -13.69
CA CYS A 247 0.55 -11.00 -12.93
C CYS A 247 1.52 -11.16 -11.75
N VAL A 248 1.20 -10.49 -10.66
CA VAL A 248 2.03 -10.40 -9.47
C VAL A 248 1.30 -10.87 -8.22
N ASP A 249 2.07 -11.16 -7.19
CA ASP A 249 1.52 -11.40 -5.85
C ASP A 249 0.73 -10.17 -5.37
N THR A 250 -0.45 -10.37 -4.77
CA THR A 250 -1.24 -9.27 -4.18
C THR A 250 -0.48 -8.45 -3.13
N LEU A 251 0.44 -9.08 -2.38
CA LEU A 251 1.32 -8.38 -1.44
C LEU A 251 2.41 -7.59 -2.16
N HIS A 252 2.85 -8.05 -3.33
CA HIS A 252 3.78 -7.32 -4.19
C HIS A 252 3.11 -6.10 -4.86
N ASP A 253 1.82 -6.18 -5.18
CA ASP A 253 1.04 -5.04 -5.67
C ASP A 253 0.81 -3.98 -4.57
N MET A 254 0.33 -4.41 -3.39
CA MET A 254 0.10 -3.48 -2.26
C MET A 254 1.39 -2.89 -1.69
N ALA A 255 2.54 -3.55 -1.87
CA ALA A 255 3.84 -3.02 -1.44
C ALA A 255 4.21 -1.71 -2.13
N PHE A 256 3.67 -1.45 -3.32
CA PHE A 256 4.02 -0.26 -4.07
C PHE A 256 3.52 1.04 -3.40
N PRO A 257 2.21 1.22 -3.13
CA PRO A 257 1.75 2.43 -2.46
C PRO A 257 2.31 2.52 -1.03
N LEU A 258 2.49 1.38 -0.33
CA LEU A 258 3.11 1.37 1.00
C LEU A 258 4.54 1.91 0.98
N MET A 259 5.36 1.45 0.03
CA MET A 259 6.74 1.92 -0.13
C MET A 259 6.78 3.42 -0.41
N ASP A 260 5.93 3.92 -1.30
CA ASP A 260 5.87 5.36 -1.59
C ASP A 260 5.43 6.18 -0.37
N MET A 261 4.46 5.71 0.43
CA MET A 261 4.09 6.40 1.69
C MET A 261 5.31 6.53 2.63
N VAL A 262 6.14 5.50 2.72
CA VAL A 262 7.40 5.57 3.48
C VAL A 262 8.39 6.55 2.85
N ALA A 263 8.54 6.52 1.52
CA ALA A 263 9.41 7.45 0.81
C ALA A 263 8.95 8.92 0.93
N HIS A 264 7.67 9.18 1.19
CA HIS A 264 7.14 10.52 1.44
C HIS A 264 7.13 10.93 2.92
N ASP A 265 7.79 10.16 3.79
CA ASP A 265 7.82 10.38 5.24
C ASP A 265 6.41 10.48 5.85
N LEU A 266 5.52 9.54 5.48
CA LEU A 266 4.15 9.43 5.99
C LEU A 266 3.99 8.20 6.88
N PRO A 267 4.59 8.19 8.10
CA PRO A 267 4.65 6.99 8.93
C PRO A 267 3.29 6.52 9.42
N LEU A 268 2.41 7.46 9.77
CA LEU A 268 1.06 7.18 10.26
C LEU A 268 0.21 6.52 9.16
N GLU A 269 0.25 7.08 7.95
CA GLU A 269 -0.45 6.58 6.77
C GLU A 269 0.08 5.21 6.35
N ALA A 270 1.40 5.03 6.29
CA ALA A 270 2.02 3.77 5.89
C ALA A 270 1.67 2.63 6.86
N ASN A 271 1.80 2.84 8.17
CA ASN A 271 1.45 1.84 9.16
C ASN A 271 -0.06 1.58 9.18
N GLY A 272 -0.88 2.62 9.06
CA GLY A 272 -2.33 2.49 8.96
C GLY A 272 -2.76 1.66 7.76
N PHE A 273 -2.21 1.95 6.58
CA PHE A 273 -2.44 1.20 5.34
C PHE A 273 -2.07 -0.28 5.49
N LEU A 274 -0.86 -0.57 5.98
CA LEU A 274 -0.37 -1.93 6.21
C LEU A 274 -1.32 -2.72 7.11
N ASN A 275 -1.64 -2.16 8.29
CA ASN A 275 -2.48 -2.81 9.27
C ASN A 275 -3.90 -3.05 8.74
N ARG A 276 -4.47 -2.03 8.08
CA ARG A 276 -5.82 -2.12 7.51
C ARG A 276 -5.91 -3.21 6.43
N TYR A 277 -4.92 -3.29 5.54
CA TYR A 277 -4.86 -4.29 4.48
C TYR A 277 -4.67 -5.71 5.06
N LEU A 278 -3.74 -5.89 5.99
CA LEU A 278 -3.45 -7.21 6.58
C LEU A 278 -4.60 -7.71 7.46
N MET A 279 -5.31 -6.82 8.15
CA MET A 279 -6.51 -7.21 8.90
C MET A 279 -7.67 -7.58 7.97
N ALA A 280 -7.78 -6.95 6.81
CA ALA A 280 -8.80 -7.28 5.81
C ALA A 280 -8.54 -8.62 5.10
N THR A 281 -7.28 -8.94 4.83
CA THR A 281 -6.88 -10.13 4.06
C THR A 281 -6.48 -11.32 4.94
N ARG A 282 -6.06 -11.05 6.19
CA ARG A 282 -5.44 -12.01 7.12
C ARG A 282 -4.22 -12.75 6.55
N ASP A 283 -3.50 -12.11 5.63
CA ASP A 283 -2.31 -12.64 4.96
C ASP A 283 -1.03 -12.40 5.78
N MET A 284 -0.98 -12.95 6.99
CA MET A 284 0.17 -12.77 7.89
C MET A 284 1.42 -13.50 7.40
N ASP A 285 1.26 -14.64 6.73
CA ASP A 285 2.40 -15.45 6.28
C ASP A 285 3.18 -14.74 5.16
N GLY A 286 2.49 -13.92 4.37
CA GLY A 286 3.08 -13.08 3.34
C GLY A 286 4.10 -12.06 3.85
N LEU A 287 4.01 -11.64 5.12
CA LEU A 287 4.91 -10.66 5.73
C LEU A 287 6.40 -11.04 5.59
N SER A 288 6.69 -12.33 5.49
CA SER A 288 8.06 -12.85 5.31
C SER A 288 8.71 -12.46 3.96
N LEU A 289 7.91 -12.01 3.00
CA LEU A 289 8.34 -11.52 1.68
C LEU A 289 8.16 -10.00 1.53
N LEU A 290 7.45 -9.34 2.46
CA LEU A 290 7.16 -7.92 2.35
C LEU A 290 8.42 -7.03 2.21
N PRO A 291 9.52 -7.25 2.97
CA PRO A 291 10.75 -6.46 2.79
C PRO A 291 11.36 -6.58 1.39
N LEU A 292 11.29 -7.78 0.79
CA LEU A 292 11.75 -8.03 -0.57
C LEU A 292 10.91 -7.25 -1.59
N TYR A 293 9.58 -7.29 -1.46
CA TYR A 293 8.69 -6.56 -2.35
C TYR A 293 8.82 -5.03 -2.20
N LEU A 294 8.92 -4.53 -0.96
CA LEU A 294 9.16 -3.12 -0.68
C LEU A 294 10.48 -2.63 -1.28
N GLY A 295 11.57 -3.37 -1.07
CA GLY A 295 12.89 -3.05 -1.64
C GLY A 295 12.88 -3.06 -3.16
N TYR A 296 12.23 -4.04 -3.79
CA TYR A 296 12.07 -4.09 -5.24
C TYR A 296 11.27 -2.90 -5.78
N ARG A 297 10.13 -2.54 -5.18
CA ARG A 297 9.33 -1.38 -5.62
C ARG A 297 10.11 -0.07 -5.48
N ALA A 298 10.89 0.09 -4.42
CA ALA A 298 11.79 1.23 -4.26
C ALA A 298 12.88 1.25 -5.36
N LEU A 299 13.48 0.09 -5.70
CA LEU A 299 14.43 -0.02 -6.82
C LEU A 299 13.80 0.36 -8.17
N VAL A 300 12.55 -0.05 -8.42
CA VAL A 300 11.80 0.34 -9.63
C VAL A 300 11.61 1.86 -9.70
N ARG A 301 11.29 2.53 -8.58
CA ARG A 301 11.19 4.00 -8.54
C ARG A 301 12.53 4.68 -8.73
N ALA A 302 13.59 4.14 -8.14
CA ALA A 302 14.95 4.64 -8.36
C ALA A 302 15.33 4.57 -9.85
N MET A 303 15.07 3.44 -10.51
CA MET A 303 15.27 3.26 -11.95
C MET A 303 14.45 4.27 -12.75
N ALA A 304 13.13 4.35 -12.53
CA ALA A 304 12.25 5.23 -13.31
C ALA A 304 12.66 6.70 -13.23
N THR A 305 13.01 7.19 -12.03
CA THR A 305 13.46 8.56 -11.80
C THR A 305 14.85 8.82 -12.36
N GLY A 306 15.77 7.86 -12.23
CA GLY A 306 17.13 7.96 -12.78
C GLY A 306 17.14 8.03 -14.31
N LEU A 307 16.31 7.23 -14.99
CA LEU A 307 16.18 7.23 -16.45
C LEU A 307 15.72 8.58 -17.04
N VAL A 308 15.00 9.39 -16.25
CA VAL A 308 14.57 10.74 -16.64
C VAL A 308 15.44 11.84 -16.04
N GLY A 309 16.63 11.50 -15.54
CA GLY A 309 17.63 12.45 -15.02
C GLY A 309 17.34 13.02 -13.63
N LYS A 310 16.35 12.51 -12.90
CA LYS A 310 16.01 12.94 -11.53
C LYS A 310 16.81 12.15 -10.48
N LEU A 311 18.14 12.26 -10.56
CA LEU A 311 19.07 11.43 -9.77
C LEU A 311 18.88 11.55 -8.26
N ASP A 312 18.61 12.75 -7.73
CA ASP A 312 18.41 12.92 -6.28
C ASP A 312 17.20 12.15 -5.76
N ARG A 313 16.09 12.18 -6.52
CA ARG A 313 14.91 11.37 -6.22
C ARG A 313 15.22 9.88 -6.36
N GLY A 314 16.06 9.51 -7.33
CA GLY A 314 16.57 8.15 -7.46
C GLY A 314 17.36 7.67 -6.25
N ARG A 315 18.32 8.47 -5.77
CA ARG A 315 19.15 8.17 -4.59
C ARG A 315 18.29 8.07 -3.33
N HIS A 316 17.27 8.92 -3.18
CA HIS A 316 16.28 8.84 -2.11
C HIS A 316 15.60 7.46 -2.07
N TYR A 317 15.08 6.98 -3.21
CA TYR A 317 14.45 5.66 -3.28
C TYR A 317 15.43 4.51 -3.02
N LEU A 318 16.71 4.62 -3.42
CA LEU A 318 17.72 3.61 -3.04
C LEU A 318 17.97 3.59 -1.53
N ALA A 319 17.93 4.74 -0.86
CA ALA A 319 18.02 4.82 0.59
C ALA A 319 16.78 4.22 1.27
N THR A 320 15.58 4.56 0.77
CA THR A 320 14.32 3.96 1.24
C THR A 320 14.33 2.44 1.11
N ALA A 321 14.82 1.90 -0.01
CA ALA A 321 14.94 0.45 -0.21
C ALA A 321 15.79 -0.21 0.88
N ARG A 322 16.97 0.35 1.17
CA ARG A 322 17.87 -0.16 2.22
C ARG A 322 17.21 -0.11 3.59
N GLN A 323 16.49 0.96 3.92
CA GLN A 323 15.73 1.07 5.17
C GLN A 323 14.63 0.01 5.28
N LEU A 324 13.86 -0.20 4.21
CA LEU A 324 12.73 -1.15 4.22
C LEU A 324 13.19 -2.61 4.28
N MET A 325 14.37 -2.90 3.72
CA MET A 325 15.01 -4.21 3.74
C MET A 325 15.80 -4.49 5.02
N ALA A 326 15.97 -3.49 5.90
CA ALA A 326 16.71 -3.67 7.14
C ALA A 326 16.13 -4.84 7.95
N PRO A 327 16.98 -5.71 8.52
CA PRO A 327 16.53 -6.80 9.38
C PRO A 327 15.66 -6.27 10.53
N ARG A 328 14.59 -7.01 10.84
CA ARG A 328 13.70 -6.71 11.96
C ARG A 328 13.82 -7.82 13.00
N MET A 329 13.80 -7.43 14.27
CA MET A 329 13.67 -8.39 15.37
C MET A 329 12.19 -8.51 15.74
N PRO A 330 11.59 -9.72 15.66
CA PRO A 330 10.22 -9.90 16.11
C PRO A 330 10.13 -9.81 17.63
N TRP A 331 9.09 -9.14 18.10
CA TRP A 331 8.76 -8.98 19.52
C TRP A 331 7.25 -8.86 19.66
N VAL A 332 6.75 -9.05 20.88
CA VAL A 332 5.33 -8.90 21.22
C VAL A 332 5.16 -7.87 22.32
N VAL A 333 4.32 -6.86 22.06
CA VAL A 333 3.83 -5.96 23.10
C VAL A 333 2.33 -6.15 23.28
N ALA A 334 1.87 -6.45 24.49
CA ALA A 334 0.45 -6.49 24.82
C ALA A 334 0.06 -5.22 25.58
N VAL A 335 -0.91 -4.45 25.07
CA VAL A 335 -1.37 -3.20 25.68
C VAL A 335 -2.74 -3.44 26.29
N GLY A 336 -2.78 -3.57 27.63
CA GLY A 336 -3.97 -3.79 28.45
C GLY A 336 -4.48 -2.53 29.16
N GLY A 337 -5.71 -2.61 29.68
CA GLY A 337 -6.35 -1.53 30.43
C GLY A 337 -7.83 -1.35 30.07
N LEU A 338 -8.57 -0.65 30.92
CA LEU A 338 -10.01 -0.46 30.76
C LEU A 338 -10.36 0.43 29.55
N SER A 339 -11.62 0.40 29.11
CA SER A 339 -12.11 1.29 28.06
C SER A 339 -11.92 2.75 28.44
N GLY A 340 -11.40 3.57 27.52
CA GLY A 340 -11.05 4.97 27.80
C GLY A 340 -9.63 5.21 28.35
N SER A 341 -8.84 4.17 28.63
CA SER A 341 -7.48 4.33 29.20
C SER A 341 -6.43 4.83 28.19
N GLY A 342 -6.73 4.87 26.89
CA GLY A 342 -5.79 5.34 25.86
C GLY A 342 -4.97 4.22 25.18
N LYS A 343 -5.34 2.94 25.36
CA LYS A 343 -4.62 1.79 24.78
C LYS A 343 -4.30 1.94 23.30
N SER A 344 -5.31 2.20 22.46
CA SER A 344 -5.11 2.29 21.01
C SER A 344 -4.22 3.47 20.61
N THR A 345 -4.19 4.55 21.40
CA THR A 345 -3.28 5.68 21.19
C THR A 345 -1.83 5.28 21.47
N VAL A 346 -1.58 4.66 22.62
CA VAL A 346 -0.23 4.15 22.97
C VAL A 346 0.22 3.06 22.01
N ALA A 347 -0.64 2.08 21.73
CA ALA A 347 -0.37 0.98 20.81
C ALA A 347 0.03 1.49 19.42
N ARG A 348 -0.62 2.56 18.92
CA ARG A 348 -0.27 3.15 17.63
C ARG A 348 1.08 3.84 17.63
N ALA A 349 1.41 4.59 18.68
CA ALA A 349 2.73 5.22 18.80
C ALA A 349 3.83 4.16 18.88
N LEU A 350 3.67 3.15 19.74
CA LEU A 350 4.63 2.04 19.86
C LEU A 350 4.80 1.27 18.54
N ALA A 351 3.75 1.17 17.71
CA ALA A 351 3.84 0.53 16.40
C ALA A 351 4.79 1.27 15.44
N LEU A 352 4.90 2.59 15.58
CA LEU A 352 5.74 3.44 14.74
C LEU A 352 7.17 3.55 15.29
N ASP A 353 7.32 3.71 16.60
CA ASP A 353 8.58 4.18 17.19
C ASP A 353 9.57 3.05 17.55
N LEU A 354 9.08 1.82 17.71
CA LEU A 354 9.89 0.69 18.20
C LEU A 354 10.51 -0.19 17.11
N THR A 355 10.16 0.03 15.84
CA THR A 355 10.64 -0.81 14.75
C THR A 355 10.75 -0.02 13.44
N PRO A 356 11.67 -0.38 12.53
CA PRO A 356 11.77 0.28 11.24
C PRO A 356 10.45 0.29 10.49
N MET A 357 10.22 1.36 9.73
CA MET A 357 9.10 1.49 8.79
C MET A 357 8.91 0.21 7.96
N PRO A 358 7.68 -0.25 7.71
CA PRO A 358 6.39 0.43 7.97
C PRO A 358 5.82 0.28 9.39
N GLY A 359 6.61 -0.17 10.36
CA GLY A 359 6.16 -0.31 11.75
C GLY A 359 5.62 -1.72 12.09
N ALA A 360 5.15 -1.87 13.32
CA ALA A 360 4.63 -3.13 13.84
C ALA A 360 3.19 -3.42 13.37
N LEU A 361 2.85 -4.71 13.34
CA LEU A 361 1.47 -5.16 13.12
C LEU A 361 0.67 -4.99 14.42
N MET A 362 -0.38 -4.20 14.37
CA MET A 362 -1.35 -4.00 15.44
C MET A 362 -2.55 -4.92 15.23
N ILE A 363 -2.73 -5.87 16.16
CA ILE A 363 -3.90 -6.74 16.18
C ILE A 363 -4.80 -6.27 17.32
N ARG A 364 -5.96 -5.72 16.95
CA ARG A 364 -6.88 -5.07 17.89
C ARG A 364 -8.13 -5.93 18.08
N SER A 365 -8.48 -6.21 19.33
CA SER A 365 -9.65 -7.05 19.64
C SER A 365 -10.96 -6.53 19.04
N ASP A 366 -11.20 -5.20 19.07
CA ASP A 366 -12.39 -4.60 18.47
C ASP A 366 -12.41 -4.71 16.94
N GLU A 367 -11.26 -4.57 16.27
CA GLU A 367 -11.19 -4.75 14.81
C GLU A 367 -11.40 -6.21 14.40
N VAL A 368 -10.74 -7.15 15.08
CA VAL A 368 -10.94 -8.59 14.84
C VAL A 368 -12.40 -8.96 15.06
N ARG A 369 -13.04 -8.39 16.10
CA ARG A 369 -14.46 -8.58 16.37
C ARG A 369 -15.33 -8.06 15.23
N LYS A 370 -15.12 -6.85 14.74
CA LYS A 370 -15.91 -6.28 13.62
C LYS A 370 -15.80 -7.11 12.36
N ARG A 371 -14.59 -7.55 12.02
CA ARG A 371 -14.35 -8.40 10.87
C ARG A 371 -14.99 -9.79 10.99
N LEU A 372 -15.04 -10.35 12.21
CA LEU A 372 -15.75 -11.61 12.47
C LEU A 372 -17.25 -11.53 12.13
N PHE A 373 -17.85 -10.34 12.26
CA PHE A 373 -19.25 -10.07 11.90
C PHE A 373 -19.42 -9.51 10.47
N GLY A 374 -18.35 -9.50 9.66
CA GLY A 374 -18.39 -8.96 8.31
C GLY A 374 -18.57 -7.44 8.23
N GLN A 375 -18.34 -6.73 9.33
CA GLN A 375 -18.49 -5.27 9.45
C GLN A 375 -17.13 -4.58 9.28
N ARG A 376 -17.16 -3.33 8.80
CA ARG A 376 -16.00 -2.45 8.77
C ARG A 376 -15.59 -2.06 10.19
N PRO A 377 -14.29 -1.81 10.45
CA PRO A 377 -13.81 -1.38 11.76
C PRO A 377 -14.47 -0.11 12.33
N GLU A 378 -15.04 0.76 11.49
CA GLU A 378 -15.75 1.97 11.91
C GLU A 378 -17.23 1.72 12.28
N GLU A 379 -17.79 0.57 11.90
CA GLU A 379 -19.20 0.22 12.11
C GLU A 379 -19.42 -0.35 13.52
N ARG A 380 -20.52 0.02 14.18
CA ARG A 380 -20.84 -0.48 15.52
C ARG A 380 -21.48 -1.86 15.48
N LEU A 381 -21.13 -2.68 16.46
CA LEU A 381 -21.73 -4.00 16.64
C LEU A 381 -22.87 -4.00 17.66
N GLY A 382 -23.78 -4.97 17.50
CA GLY A 382 -24.78 -5.30 18.51
C GLY A 382 -24.19 -6.01 19.73
N LYS A 383 -24.99 -6.16 20.79
CA LYS A 383 -24.56 -6.78 22.06
C LYS A 383 -24.09 -8.22 21.91
N ASP A 384 -24.63 -8.96 20.95
CA ASP A 384 -24.29 -10.36 20.70
C ASP A 384 -22.82 -10.55 20.31
N ALA A 385 -22.20 -9.52 19.70
CA ALA A 385 -20.79 -9.55 19.35
C ALA A 385 -19.84 -9.58 20.57
N TYR A 386 -20.36 -9.24 21.75
CA TYR A 386 -19.62 -9.17 23.01
C TYR A 386 -19.95 -10.33 23.96
N ALA A 387 -20.64 -11.36 23.48
CA ALA A 387 -20.86 -12.59 24.25
C ALA A 387 -19.51 -13.26 24.62
N PRO A 388 -19.43 -13.98 25.76
CA PRO A 388 -18.19 -14.62 26.21
C PRO A 388 -17.54 -15.54 25.16
N ALA A 389 -18.34 -16.39 24.50
CA ALA A 389 -17.86 -17.29 23.45
C ALA A 389 -17.25 -16.53 22.25
N VAL A 390 -17.85 -15.41 21.86
CA VAL A 390 -17.34 -14.55 20.79
C VAL A 390 -16.06 -13.82 21.24
N SER A 391 -15.96 -13.46 22.51
CA SER A 391 -14.74 -12.87 23.07
C SER A 391 -13.59 -13.88 23.04
N GLU A 392 -13.81 -15.11 23.47
CA GLU A 392 -12.83 -16.20 23.39
C GLU A 392 -12.39 -16.47 21.94
N GLN A 393 -13.32 -16.49 20.99
CA GLN A 393 -13.02 -16.65 19.57
C GLN A 393 -12.14 -15.50 19.05
N VAL A 394 -12.44 -14.25 19.41
CA VAL A 394 -11.63 -13.08 19.03
C VAL A 394 -10.22 -13.19 19.58
N PHE A 395 -10.04 -13.47 20.88
CA PHE A 395 -8.70 -13.64 21.45
C PHE A 395 -7.94 -14.81 20.82
N THR A 396 -8.64 -15.87 20.41
CA THR A 396 -8.04 -16.99 19.66
C THR A 396 -7.53 -16.55 18.30
N ILE A 397 -8.33 -15.82 17.53
CA ILE A 397 -7.92 -15.25 16.23
C ILE A 397 -6.71 -14.32 16.41
N MET A 398 -6.74 -13.45 17.42
CA MET A 398 -5.63 -12.53 17.69
C MET A 398 -4.32 -13.27 17.92
N ARG A 399 -4.34 -14.34 18.72
CA ARG A 399 -3.15 -15.17 18.98
C ARG A 399 -2.68 -15.90 17.73
N GLN A 400 -3.58 -16.45 16.94
CA GLN A 400 -3.24 -17.14 15.69
C GLN A 400 -2.56 -16.19 14.69
N ASP A 401 -3.12 -14.99 14.49
CA ASP A 401 -2.55 -13.99 13.59
C ASP A 401 -1.21 -13.46 14.12
N ALA A 402 -1.08 -13.27 15.43
CA ALA A 402 0.20 -12.93 16.06
C ALA A 402 1.26 -14.01 15.85
N THR A 403 0.94 -15.29 16.08
CA THR A 403 1.88 -16.40 15.86
C THR A 403 2.36 -16.45 14.42
N ARG A 404 1.45 -16.27 13.44
CA ARG A 404 1.79 -16.25 12.01
C ARG A 404 2.69 -15.06 11.66
N ALA A 405 2.36 -13.86 12.14
CA ALA A 405 3.18 -12.66 11.91
C ALA A 405 4.58 -12.78 12.54
N LEU A 406 4.69 -13.31 13.76
CA LEU A 406 5.98 -13.56 14.41
C LEU A 406 6.80 -14.62 13.67
N GLY A 407 6.16 -15.69 13.19
CA GLY A 407 6.79 -16.70 12.34
C GLY A 407 7.30 -16.13 11.01
N ALA A 408 6.67 -15.07 10.52
CA ALA A 408 7.12 -14.28 9.38
C ALA A 408 8.20 -13.24 9.73
N GLY A 409 8.62 -13.14 10.99
CA GLY A 409 9.64 -12.21 11.48
C GLY A 409 9.12 -10.80 11.77
N TRP A 410 7.81 -10.62 11.89
CA TRP A 410 7.19 -9.30 12.08
C TRP A 410 6.89 -9.02 13.56
N PRO A 411 7.20 -7.82 14.09
CA PRO A 411 6.80 -7.44 15.44
C PRO A 411 5.30 -7.18 15.55
N VAL A 412 4.72 -7.52 16.70
CA VAL A 412 3.27 -7.51 16.93
C VAL A 412 2.91 -6.72 18.17
N ILE A 413 1.85 -5.92 18.06
CA ILE A 413 1.15 -5.30 19.18
C ILE A 413 -0.23 -5.91 19.33
N LEU A 414 -0.54 -6.43 20.51
CA LEU A 414 -1.87 -6.92 20.89
C LEU A 414 -2.59 -5.79 21.66
N ASP A 415 -3.64 -5.22 21.08
CA ASP A 415 -4.47 -4.17 21.70
C ASP A 415 -5.83 -4.75 22.12
N ALA A 416 -5.98 -5.00 23.41
CA ALA A 416 -7.22 -5.49 24.01
C ALA A 416 -7.33 -5.04 25.47
N THR A 417 -8.49 -5.24 26.10
CA THR A 417 -8.63 -4.86 27.52
C THR A 417 -7.75 -5.70 28.45
N HIS A 418 -7.48 -6.96 28.09
CA HIS A 418 -6.63 -7.89 28.86
C HIS A 418 -7.01 -8.00 30.36
N MET A 419 -8.30 -7.86 30.67
CA MET A 419 -8.82 -7.89 32.04
C MET A 419 -8.71 -9.25 32.71
N ASP A 420 -8.84 -10.33 31.93
CA ASP A 420 -8.73 -11.70 32.42
C ASP A 420 -7.25 -12.12 32.59
N PRO A 421 -6.84 -12.59 33.79
CA PRO A 421 -5.50 -13.15 34.00
C PRO A 421 -5.11 -14.24 33.00
N ALA A 422 -6.04 -15.12 32.60
CA ALA A 422 -5.75 -16.18 31.63
C ALA A 422 -5.48 -15.59 30.24
N ALA A 423 -6.21 -14.55 29.82
CA ALA A 423 -5.94 -13.83 28.58
C ALA A 423 -4.56 -13.15 28.58
N ARG A 424 -4.09 -12.63 29.73
CA ARG A 424 -2.74 -12.07 29.87
C ARG A 424 -1.65 -13.14 29.72
N GLN A 425 -1.80 -14.26 30.41
CA GLN A 425 -0.88 -15.40 30.30
C GLN A 425 -0.86 -15.98 28.88
N ALA A 426 -2.02 -16.06 28.22
CA ALA A 426 -2.11 -16.54 26.84
C ALA A 426 -1.42 -15.61 25.83
N ALA A 427 -1.42 -14.29 26.06
CA ALA A 427 -0.68 -13.34 25.23
C ALA A 427 0.84 -13.53 25.39
N GLU A 428 1.33 -13.71 26.61
CA GLU A 428 2.74 -14.00 26.89
C GLU A 428 3.19 -15.36 26.30
N ALA A 429 2.31 -16.36 26.36
CA ALA A 429 2.56 -17.68 25.80
C ALA A 429 2.82 -17.67 24.28
N VAL A 430 2.20 -16.74 23.54
CA VAL A 430 2.46 -16.56 22.09
C VAL A 430 3.93 -16.18 21.85
N ALA A 431 4.44 -15.22 22.59
CA ALA A 431 5.82 -14.76 22.46
C ALA A 431 6.81 -15.86 22.87
N LYS A 432 6.52 -16.58 23.97
CA LYS A 432 7.32 -17.71 24.45
C LYS A 432 7.38 -18.84 23.43
N ALA A 433 6.25 -19.20 22.81
CA ALA A 433 6.20 -20.24 21.79
C ALA A 433 6.98 -19.86 20.51
N ALA A 434 6.99 -18.57 20.16
CA ALA A 434 7.77 -18.04 19.04
C ALA A 434 9.25 -17.82 19.36
N GLY A 435 9.67 -17.93 20.64
CA GLY A 435 11.04 -17.62 21.06
C GLY A 435 11.38 -16.13 20.94
N THR A 436 10.38 -15.25 21.10
CA THR A 436 10.52 -13.79 20.91
C THR A 436 10.34 -13.02 22.21
N PRO A 437 10.98 -11.85 22.38
CA PRO A 437 10.78 -10.98 23.53
C PRO A 437 9.32 -10.54 23.72
N PHE A 438 8.88 -10.41 24.98
CA PHE A 438 7.53 -10.00 25.37
C PHE A 438 7.54 -8.82 26.34
N CYS A 439 6.63 -7.87 26.17
CA CYS A 439 6.31 -6.84 27.16
C CYS A 439 4.80 -6.63 27.25
N GLY A 440 4.21 -6.90 28.42
CA GLY A 440 2.86 -6.47 28.74
C GLY A 440 2.87 -5.07 29.34
N LEU A 441 1.90 -4.23 28.99
CA LEU A 441 1.66 -2.91 29.57
C LEU A 441 0.23 -2.84 30.10
N TRP A 442 0.04 -2.23 31.26
CA TRP A 442 -1.28 -1.95 31.81
C TRP A 442 -1.51 -0.45 31.98
N LEU A 443 -2.39 0.13 31.16
CA LEU A 443 -2.72 1.55 31.26
C LEU A 443 -3.79 1.77 32.33
N GLU A 444 -3.45 2.56 33.33
CA GLU A 444 -4.30 2.85 34.49
C GLU A 444 -4.70 4.31 34.51
N ALA A 445 -6.00 4.60 34.60
CA ALA A 445 -6.52 5.95 34.79
C ALA A 445 -7.68 5.94 35.80
N PRO A 446 -7.87 7.04 36.55
CA PRO A 446 -9.01 7.19 37.45
C PRO A 446 -10.36 7.01 36.73
N ALA A 447 -11.35 6.44 37.43
CA ALA A 447 -12.64 6.08 36.84
C ALA A 447 -13.41 7.30 36.29
N ASP A 448 -13.29 8.48 36.91
CA ASP A 448 -13.88 9.73 36.43
C ASP A 448 -13.26 10.19 35.09
N VAL A 449 -11.94 9.99 34.91
CA VAL A 449 -11.24 10.26 33.65
C VAL A 449 -11.71 9.29 32.55
N LEU A 450 -11.82 7.99 32.88
CA LEU A 450 -12.31 6.98 31.95
C LEU A 450 -13.73 7.30 31.48
N ARG A 451 -14.64 7.61 32.41
CA ARG A 451 -16.03 8.00 32.09
C ARG A 451 -16.09 9.20 31.17
N ARG A 452 -15.32 10.25 31.47
CA ARG A 452 -15.25 11.47 30.64
C ARG A 452 -14.77 11.16 29.22
N ARG A 453 -13.72 10.35 29.10
CA ARG A 453 -13.16 9.96 27.80
C ARG A 453 -14.11 9.07 27.00
N VAL A 454 -14.81 8.14 27.64
CA VAL A 454 -15.79 7.26 26.96
C VAL A 454 -17.02 8.06 26.53
N GLY A 455 -17.52 8.98 27.37
CA GLY A 455 -18.69 9.80 27.07
C GLY A 455 -18.47 10.87 25.98
N GLY A 456 -17.23 11.29 25.73
CA GLY A 456 -16.89 12.30 24.72
C GLY A 456 -16.42 11.77 23.35
N ARG A 457 -16.56 10.46 23.08
CA ARG A 457 -16.08 9.85 21.83
C ARG A 457 -17.09 10.02 20.69
N ASP A 458 -16.69 10.74 19.64
CA ASP A 458 -17.31 10.65 18.32
C ASP A 458 -16.34 9.93 17.36
N LYS A 459 -16.71 8.72 16.92
CA LYS A 459 -16.07 7.89 15.86
C LYS A 459 -14.69 7.27 16.18
N ASP A 460 -14.64 6.27 17.07
CA ASP A 460 -13.49 5.36 17.26
C ASP A 460 -13.90 3.90 16.90
N ILE A 461 -12.92 3.02 16.66
CA ILE A 461 -13.12 1.60 16.33
C ILE A 461 -13.68 0.81 17.53
N SER A 462 -13.58 1.33 18.75
CA SER A 462 -14.12 0.68 19.95
C SER A 462 -15.62 0.98 20.15
N ASP A 463 -16.45 -0.05 20.35
CA ASP A 463 -17.89 0.12 20.61
C ASP A 463 -18.22 0.27 22.11
N ALA A 464 -17.20 0.43 22.96
CA ALA A 464 -17.41 0.57 24.40
C ALA A 464 -18.11 1.90 24.77
N ASP A 465 -19.32 1.79 25.31
CA ASP A 465 -20.08 2.89 25.92
C ASP A 465 -19.87 2.97 27.45
N LEU A 466 -20.53 3.94 28.09
CA LEU A 466 -20.47 4.10 29.55
C LEU A 466 -20.95 2.84 30.28
N ALA A 467 -21.97 2.14 29.79
CA ALA A 467 -22.48 0.92 30.42
C ALA A 467 -21.50 -0.25 30.31
N VAL A 468 -20.72 -0.33 29.22
CA VAL A 468 -19.58 -1.26 29.10
C VAL A 468 -18.51 -0.90 30.13
N LEU A 469 -18.14 0.38 30.26
CA LEU A 469 -17.14 0.81 31.23
C LEU A 469 -17.54 0.51 32.68
N GLU A 470 -18.79 0.79 33.09
CA GLU A 470 -19.24 0.48 34.46
C GLU A 470 -19.16 -1.02 34.76
N ARG A 471 -19.53 -1.87 33.79
CA ARG A 471 -19.36 -3.32 33.93
C ARG A 471 -17.89 -3.69 34.09
N GLN A 472 -16.99 -3.04 33.35
CA GLN A 472 -15.56 -3.32 33.45
C GLN A 472 -14.97 -2.90 34.81
N LEU A 473 -15.42 -1.76 35.37
CA LEU A 473 -14.98 -1.27 36.69
C LEU A 473 -15.44 -2.18 37.84
N ALA A 474 -16.53 -2.93 37.65
CA ALA A 474 -17.04 -3.87 38.63
C ALA A 474 -16.35 -5.25 38.59
N VAL A 475 -15.55 -5.54 37.56
CA VAL A 475 -14.84 -6.82 37.41
C VAL A 475 -13.52 -6.77 38.17
N ASP A 476 -13.27 -7.78 39.00
CA ASP A 476 -11.94 -8.03 39.56
C ASP A 476 -11.00 -8.49 38.44
N VAL A 477 -10.03 -7.66 38.10
CA VAL A 477 -9.03 -7.94 37.05
C VAL A 477 -7.87 -8.81 37.56
N GLY A 478 -7.88 -9.17 38.85
CA GLY A 478 -6.81 -9.90 39.52
C GLY A 478 -5.51 -9.10 39.60
N ASP A 479 -4.43 -9.77 40.00
CA ASP A 479 -3.11 -9.13 40.06
C ASP A 479 -2.58 -8.81 38.64
N ILE A 480 -1.97 -7.64 38.52
CA ILE A 480 -1.44 -7.10 37.27
C ILE A 480 0.08 -7.15 37.35
N GLY A 481 0.66 -8.26 36.88
CA GLY A 481 2.12 -8.44 36.79
C GLY A 481 2.80 -7.66 35.66
N TRP A 482 2.04 -6.87 34.89
CA TRP A 482 2.56 -6.01 33.83
C TRP A 482 2.93 -4.62 34.37
N PRO A 483 3.99 -3.97 33.86
CA PRO A 483 4.25 -2.55 34.08
C PRO A 483 2.98 -1.69 33.98
N LYS A 484 2.67 -0.97 35.05
CA LYS A 484 1.54 -0.05 35.11
C LYS A 484 1.97 1.32 34.60
N ILE A 485 1.27 1.84 33.60
CA ILE A 485 1.50 3.15 33.01
C ILE A 485 0.34 4.07 33.40
N ALA A 486 0.66 5.17 34.08
CA ALA A 486 -0.34 6.15 34.48
C ALA A 486 -0.85 6.93 33.26
N ALA A 487 -2.12 6.75 32.92
CA ALA A 487 -2.76 7.30 31.73
C ALA A 487 -3.65 8.53 32.02
N ASN A 488 -3.37 9.24 33.11
CA ASN A 488 -4.07 10.46 33.54
C ASN A 488 -3.43 11.76 33.00
N GLY A 489 -2.20 11.70 32.48
CA GLY A 489 -1.49 12.84 31.89
C GLY A 489 -1.77 13.08 30.40
N PRO A 490 -1.06 14.05 29.78
CA PRO A 490 -1.08 14.27 28.33
C PRO A 490 -0.63 13.01 27.56
N PRO A 491 -1.23 12.70 26.40
CA PRO A 491 -0.90 11.49 25.63
C PRO A 491 0.59 11.29 25.35
N GLU A 492 1.33 12.37 25.09
CA GLU A 492 2.76 12.34 24.75
C GLU A 492 3.60 11.76 25.89
N ARG A 493 3.26 12.12 27.13
CA ARG A 493 3.94 11.59 28.32
C ARG A 493 3.61 10.12 28.55
N VAL A 494 2.34 9.74 28.37
CA VAL A 494 1.90 8.35 28.52
C VAL A 494 2.59 7.45 27.48
N ILE A 495 2.74 7.94 26.25
CA ILE A 495 3.48 7.26 25.18
C ILE A 495 4.96 7.11 25.57
N ALA A 496 5.61 8.19 26.00
CA ALA A 496 7.03 8.15 26.38
C ALA A 496 7.29 7.17 27.54
N ASP A 497 6.45 7.17 28.57
CA ASP A 497 6.56 6.25 29.70
C ASP A 497 6.36 4.78 29.26
N ALA A 498 5.40 4.53 28.36
CA ALA A 498 5.17 3.21 27.78
C ALA A 498 6.35 2.75 26.91
N GLU A 499 6.90 3.63 26.08
CA GLU A 499 8.04 3.35 25.21
C GLU A 499 9.29 3.01 26.04
N ALA A 500 9.57 3.79 27.07
CA ALA A 500 10.68 3.53 27.99
C ALA A 500 10.55 2.16 28.67
N ALA A 501 9.35 1.81 29.14
CA ALA A 501 9.07 0.51 29.74
C ALA A 501 9.29 -0.65 28.75
N VAL A 502 8.85 -0.48 27.50
CA VAL A 502 9.02 -1.49 26.45
C VAL A 502 10.49 -1.65 26.07
N ARG A 503 11.20 -0.55 25.78
CA ARG A 503 12.62 -0.59 25.40
C ARG A 503 13.47 -1.27 26.46
N PHE A 504 13.22 -0.99 27.74
CA PHE A 504 13.88 -1.65 28.85
C PHE A 504 13.60 -3.16 28.88
N ARG A 505 12.32 -3.56 28.77
CA ARG A 505 11.90 -4.98 28.87
C ARG A 505 12.31 -5.83 27.67
N LEU A 506 12.33 -5.25 26.47
CA LEU A 506 12.74 -5.95 25.25
C LEU A 506 14.27 -5.94 25.05
N GLY A 507 15.03 -5.33 25.96
CA GLY A 507 16.50 -5.24 25.84
C GLY A 507 16.97 -4.37 24.68
N MET A 508 16.14 -3.42 24.23
CA MET A 508 16.44 -2.48 23.14
C MET A 508 17.29 -1.29 23.61
N LEU A 509 17.68 -1.26 24.88
CA LEU A 509 18.62 -0.29 25.43
C LEU A 509 20.05 -0.80 25.25
N GLN A 510 20.66 -0.57 24.07
CA GLN A 510 22.12 -0.52 23.92
C GLN A 510 22.51 0.67 23.03
N ASP A 511 23.39 1.50 23.61
CA ASP A 511 24.14 2.66 23.11
C ASP A 511 23.35 3.82 22.47
N SER A 512 22.77 4.66 23.33
CA SER A 512 22.59 6.08 23.00
C SER A 512 23.97 6.73 22.95
N PRO A 513 24.44 7.30 21.82
CA PRO A 513 25.58 8.18 21.87
C PRO A 513 25.10 9.46 22.57
N LEU A 514 25.65 9.73 23.76
CA LEU A 514 25.67 11.07 24.35
C LEU A 514 26.49 12.00 23.46
#